data_AF-T5KWX6-F1
#
_entry.id   AF-T5KWX6-F1
#
_cell.length_a   1.000
_cell.length_b   1.000
_cell.length_c   1.000
_cell.angle_alpha   90.00
_cell.angle_beta   90.00
_cell.angle_gamma   90.00
#
_symmetry.space_group_name_H-M   'P 1'
#
loop_
_entity.id
_entity.type
_entity.pdbx_description
1 polymer ?
#
loop_
_entity_poly.entity_id
_entity_poly.type
_entity_poly.pdbx_seq_one_letter_code
_entity_poly.pdbx_strand_id
1 'polypeptide(L)'
;MTRSPLILMNDWVSAMPPRALVETALREGYDGVELWLPSESSARRELVAAIDETGASASLLVGSVESDPEAHRRALALQLDAIGAEGIAPLHITLHAGRDHWRERDLDALAGWIVAERERTGMD
;
A
#
# COMPACT_ATOMS: atom_id res chain seq x y z
N MET A 1 -2.31 -9.86 -26.00
CA MET A 1 -2.87 -10.75 -24.96
C MET A 1 -3.68 -9.89 -24.02
N THR A 2 -4.98 -10.16 -23.86
CA THR A 2 -5.80 -9.54 -22.80
C THR A 2 -5.34 -10.10 -21.46
N ARG A 3 -4.80 -9.25 -20.58
CA ARG A 3 -4.54 -9.65 -19.19
C ARG A 3 -5.89 -9.80 -18.48
N SER A 4 -6.13 -10.94 -17.85
CA SER A 4 -7.27 -11.10 -16.94
C SER A 4 -7.12 -10.13 -15.76
N PRO A 5 -8.22 -9.60 -15.21
CA PRO A 5 -8.15 -8.81 -13.99
C PRO A 5 -7.63 -9.67 -12.84
N LEU A 6 -6.88 -9.05 -11.94
CA LEU A 6 -6.40 -9.71 -10.72
C LEU A 6 -7.47 -9.62 -9.63
N ILE A 7 -7.63 -10.69 -8.87
CA ILE A 7 -8.49 -10.77 -7.69
C ILE A 7 -7.59 -10.93 -6.48
N LEU A 8 -7.57 -9.92 -5.62
CA LEU A 8 -6.70 -9.86 -4.45
C LEU A 8 -7.51 -10.04 -3.17
N MET A 9 -6.97 -10.79 -2.21
CA MET A 9 -7.56 -10.94 -0.88
C MET A 9 -7.21 -9.71 -0.03
N ASN A 10 -8.22 -9.01 0.48
CA ASN A 10 -7.98 -7.84 1.33
C ASN A 10 -7.71 -8.21 2.81
N ASP A 11 -7.00 -7.34 3.52
CA ASP A 11 -6.72 -7.47 4.96
C ASP A 11 -7.88 -7.02 5.87
N TRP A 12 -8.95 -6.43 5.32
CA TRP A 12 -10.12 -5.99 6.12
C TRP A 12 -11.03 -7.13 6.54
N VAL A 13 -11.00 -8.24 5.80
CA VAL A 13 -11.75 -9.45 6.15
C VAL A 13 -10.99 -10.37 7.09
N SER A 14 -9.73 -10.05 7.45
CA SER A 14 -8.89 -10.91 8.26
C SER A 14 -7.72 -10.18 8.94
N ALA A 15 -7.57 -10.32 10.26
CA ALA A 15 -6.42 -9.81 11.01
C ALA A 15 -5.17 -10.71 10.94
N MET A 16 -4.95 -11.37 9.79
CA MET A 16 -3.81 -12.26 9.59
C MET A 16 -2.50 -11.48 9.51
N PRO A 17 -1.39 -12.01 10.06
CA PRO A 17 -0.06 -11.52 9.76
C PRO A 17 0.24 -11.57 8.24
N PRO A 18 1.16 -10.73 7.72
CA PRO A 18 1.38 -10.59 6.28
C PRO A 18 1.65 -11.91 5.55
N ARG A 19 2.51 -12.77 6.09
CA ARG A 19 2.79 -14.08 5.48
C ARG A 19 1.55 -14.98 5.45
N ALA A 20 0.83 -15.07 6.56
CA ALA A 20 -0.37 -15.89 6.65
C ALA A 20 -1.47 -15.41 5.70
N LEU A 21 -1.56 -14.09 5.48
CA LEU A 21 -2.47 -13.51 4.49
C LEU A 21 -2.10 -13.94 3.08
N VAL A 22 -0.82 -13.83 2.68
CA VAL A 22 -0.33 -14.25 1.36
C VAL A 22 -0.55 -15.74 1.14
N GLU A 23 -0.15 -16.59 2.08
CA GLU A 23 -0.31 -18.03 2.00
C GLU A 23 -1.79 -18.44 1.91
N THR A 24 -2.66 -17.77 2.66
CA THR A 24 -4.10 -18.01 2.60
C THR A 24 -4.69 -17.55 1.27
N ALA A 25 -4.33 -16.36 0.79
CA ALA A 25 -4.82 -15.84 -0.47
C ALA A 25 -4.55 -16.82 -1.62
N LEU A 26 -3.31 -17.31 -1.75
CA LEU A 26 -2.95 -18.26 -2.79
C LEU A 26 -3.67 -19.60 -2.63
N ARG A 27 -3.81 -20.10 -1.39
CA ARG A 27 -4.52 -21.35 -1.10
C ARG A 27 -6.00 -21.29 -1.47
N GLU A 28 -6.62 -20.13 -1.31
CA GLU A 28 -8.04 -19.89 -1.66
C GLU A 28 -8.23 -19.50 -3.15
N GLY A 29 -7.14 -19.41 -3.93
CA GLY A 29 -7.19 -19.15 -5.37
C GLY A 29 -7.21 -17.67 -5.77
N TYR A 30 -6.83 -16.76 -4.88
CA TYR A 30 -6.58 -15.36 -5.21
C TYR A 30 -5.23 -15.20 -5.93
N ASP A 31 -5.09 -14.14 -6.71
CA ASP A 31 -3.84 -13.81 -7.39
C ASP A 31 -2.80 -13.17 -6.44
N GLY A 32 -3.22 -12.79 -5.25
CA GLY A 32 -2.40 -12.08 -4.28
C GLY A 32 -3.20 -11.37 -3.20
N VAL A 33 -2.63 -10.30 -2.65
CA VAL A 33 -3.16 -9.57 -1.49
C VAL A 33 -3.33 -8.07 -1.73
N GLU A 34 -4.32 -7.48 -1.08
CA GLU A 34 -4.50 -6.03 -0.94
C GLU A 34 -4.47 -5.69 0.56
N LEU A 35 -3.57 -4.82 1.00
CA LEU A 35 -3.42 -4.55 2.43
C LEU A 35 -2.94 -3.14 2.73
N TRP A 36 -3.27 -2.63 3.91
CA TRP A 36 -2.60 -1.45 4.43
C TRP A 36 -1.11 -1.73 4.61
N LEU A 37 -0.28 -0.74 4.28
CA LEU A 37 1.15 -0.86 4.52
C LEU A 37 1.39 -1.14 6.02
N PRO A 38 2.04 -2.26 6.39
CA PRO A 38 2.30 -2.55 7.79
C PRO A 38 3.15 -1.45 8.45
N SER A 39 2.78 -1.03 9.66
CA SER A 39 3.50 0.03 10.40
C SER A 39 4.90 -0.40 10.81
N GLU A 40 5.07 -1.69 11.13
CA GLU A 40 6.33 -2.25 11.61
C GLU A 40 7.22 -2.74 10.47
N SER A 41 8.51 -2.39 10.52
CA SER A 41 9.51 -2.84 9.53
C SER A 41 9.68 -4.36 9.51
N SER A 42 9.48 -5.06 10.64
CA SER A 42 9.48 -6.52 10.66
C SER A 42 8.34 -7.11 9.83
N ALA A 43 7.14 -6.56 9.96
CA ALA A 43 5.95 -7.02 9.24
C ALA A 43 6.06 -6.72 7.74
N ARG A 44 6.61 -5.56 7.37
CA ARG A 44 6.88 -5.24 5.96
C ARG A 44 7.94 -6.15 5.33
N ARG A 45 9.02 -6.47 6.04
CA ARG A 45 10.01 -7.45 5.56
C ARG A 45 9.43 -8.86 5.44
N GLU A 46 8.54 -9.24 6.35
CA GLU A 46 7.79 -10.50 6.24
C GLU A 46 6.90 -10.53 5.00
N LEU A 47 6.23 -9.41 4.69
CA LEU A 47 5.44 -9.25 3.46
C LEU A 47 6.32 -9.43 2.20
N VAL A 48 7.47 -8.74 2.14
CA VAL A 48 8.41 -8.86 1.01
C VAL A 48 8.85 -10.30 0.82
N ALA A 49 9.29 -10.96 1.90
CA ALA A 49 9.73 -12.35 1.83
C ALA A 49 8.61 -13.27 1.33
N ALA A 50 7.37 -13.10 1.82
CA ALA A 50 6.24 -13.91 1.38
C ALA A 50 5.90 -13.69 -0.10
N ILE A 51 5.97 -12.44 -0.58
CA ILE A 51 5.76 -12.10 -2.00
C ILE A 51 6.86 -12.73 -2.86
N ASP A 52 8.13 -12.55 -2.50
CA ASP A 52 9.27 -13.05 -3.28
C ASP A 52 9.29 -14.59 -3.36
N GLU A 53 8.97 -15.27 -2.26
CA GLU A 53 8.94 -16.73 -2.19
C GLU A 53 7.81 -17.34 -3.03
N THR A 54 6.69 -16.64 -3.14
CA THR A 54 5.46 -17.19 -3.75
C THR A 54 5.16 -16.64 -5.14
N GLY A 55 5.73 -15.50 -5.50
CA GLY A 55 5.35 -14.72 -6.68
C GLY A 55 3.97 -14.08 -6.59
N ALA A 56 3.39 -13.98 -5.37
CA ALA A 56 2.08 -13.38 -5.16
C ALA A 56 2.08 -11.90 -5.57
N SER A 57 0.95 -11.46 -6.12
CA SER A 57 0.73 -10.04 -6.36
C SER A 57 0.43 -9.30 -5.05
N ALA A 58 0.86 -8.04 -4.94
CA ALA A 58 0.50 -7.20 -3.79
C ALA A 58 0.05 -5.82 -4.25
N SER A 59 -1.08 -5.34 -3.73
CA SER A 59 -1.48 -3.94 -3.80
C SER A 59 -1.50 -3.36 -2.39
N LEU A 60 -1.02 -2.13 -2.24
CA LEU A 60 -0.90 -1.49 -0.94
C LEU A 60 -1.88 -0.34 -0.79
N LEU A 61 -2.41 -0.17 0.41
CA LEU A 61 -3.04 1.06 0.84
C LEU A 61 -2.09 1.85 1.72
N VAL A 62 -1.98 3.14 1.44
CA VAL A 62 -1.26 4.10 2.28
C VAL A 62 -2.19 5.22 2.70
N GLY A 63 -2.04 5.71 3.93
CA GLY A 63 -2.94 6.71 4.49
C GLY A 63 -2.56 7.07 5.92
N SER A 64 -3.31 7.98 6.52
CA SER A 64 -3.15 8.29 7.94
C SER A 64 -4.45 8.74 8.57
N VAL A 65 -4.53 8.64 9.89
CA VAL A 65 -5.68 9.09 10.69
C VAL A 65 -5.67 10.60 11.00
N GLU A 66 -4.59 11.28 10.60
CA GLU A 66 -4.35 12.70 10.88
C GLU A 66 -5.45 13.58 10.27
N SER A 67 -5.93 14.52 11.07
CA SER A 67 -6.92 15.53 10.61
C SER A 67 -6.27 16.76 9.99
N ASP A 68 -5.01 17.04 10.32
CA ASP A 68 -4.24 18.12 9.71
C ASP A 68 -3.67 17.66 8.36
N PRO A 69 -3.95 18.35 7.24
CA PRO A 69 -3.48 17.95 5.91
C PRO A 69 -1.96 17.80 5.83
N GLU A 70 -1.24 18.67 6.52
CA GLU A 70 0.23 18.69 6.48
C GLU A 70 0.84 17.56 7.32
N ALA A 71 0.25 17.25 8.48
CA ALA A 71 0.60 16.05 9.25
C ALA A 71 0.31 14.75 8.48
N HIS A 72 -0.83 14.69 7.78
CA HIS A 72 -1.17 13.55 6.93
C HIS A 72 -0.16 13.37 5.79
N ARG A 73 0.21 14.46 5.11
CA ARG A 73 1.24 14.45 4.07
C ARG A 73 2.58 13.92 4.57
N ARG A 74 3.04 14.35 5.75
CA ARG A 74 4.26 13.81 6.37
C ARG A 74 4.16 12.31 6.67
N ALA A 75 3.03 11.87 7.19
CA ALA A 75 2.81 10.45 7.48
C ALA A 75 2.84 9.60 6.20
N LEU A 76 2.29 10.11 5.10
CA LEU A 76 2.36 9.45 3.79
C LEU A 76 3.79 9.39 3.25
N ALA A 77 4.55 10.49 3.35
CA ALA A 77 5.93 10.53 2.87
C ALA A 77 6.77 9.42 3.51
N LEU A 78 6.63 9.23 4.83
CA LEU A 78 7.31 8.15 5.57
C LEU A 78 6.92 6.75 5.09
N GLN A 79 5.65 6.55 4.72
CA GLN A 79 5.17 5.27 4.21
C GLN A 79 5.74 4.99 2.81
N LEU A 80 5.76 5.98 1.92
CA LEU A 80 6.33 5.84 0.58
C LEU A 80 7.85 5.59 0.65
N ASP A 81 8.55 6.28 1.55
CA ASP A 81 9.97 6.05 1.82
C ASP A 81 10.21 4.62 2.32
N ALA A 82 9.35 4.10 3.20
CA ALA A 82 9.46 2.74 3.70
C ALA A 82 9.26 1.69 2.59
N ILE A 83 8.29 1.90 1.69
CA ILE A 83 8.05 1.01 0.53
C ILE A 83 9.32 0.94 -0.33
N GLY A 84 9.87 2.10 -0.71
CA GLY A 84 11.08 2.16 -1.53
C GLY A 84 12.32 1.59 -0.83
N ALA A 85 12.53 1.94 0.44
CA ALA A 85 13.70 1.51 1.21
C ALA A 85 13.72 0.00 1.48
N GLU A 86 12.56 -0.62 1.66
CA GLU A 86 12.44 -2.05 1.94
C GLU A 86 12.23 -2.90 0.67
N GLY A 87 12.24 -2.26 -0.51
CA GLY A 87 12.16 -2.95 -1.79
C GLY A 87 10.81 -3.61 -2.06
N ILE A 88 9.73 -3.10 -1.45
CA ILE A 88 8.39 -3.61 -1.70
C ILE A 88 7.99 -3.18 -3.13
N ALA A 89 7.67 -4.15 -3.98
CA ALA A 89 7.28 -3.92 -5.38
C ALA A 89 5.77 -4.16 -5.59
N PRO A 90 4.89 -3.26 -5.13
CA PRO A 90 3.47 -3.42 -5.30
C PRO A 90 3.05 -3.24 -6.77
N LEU A 91 1.99 -3.94 -7.17
CA LEU A 91 1.32 -3.71 -8.45
C LEU A 91 0.65 -2.34 -8.51
N HIS A 92 0.14 -1.89 -7.38
CA HIS A 92 -0.60 -0.64 -7.23
C HIS A 92 -0.51 -0.14 -5.78
N ILE A 93 -0.47 1.18 -5.62
CA ILE A 93 -0.59 1.85 -4.33
C ILE A 93 -1.84 2.73 -4.37
N THR A 94 -2.84 2.39 -3.55
CA THR A 94 -4.02 3.21 -3.32
C THR A 94 -3.73 4.22 -2.23
N LEU A 95 -3.90 5.51 -2.54
CA LEU A 95 -3.90 6.57 -1.54
C LEU A 95 -5.28 6.68 -0.91
N HIS A 96 -5.36 6.48 0.40
CA HIS A 96 -6.55 6.88 1.15
C HIS A 96 -6.42 8.35 1.55
N ALA A 97 -6.98 9.23 0.71
CA ALA A 97 -7.05 10.65 1.01
C ALA A 97 -7.75 10.86 2.35
N GLY A 98 -7.26 11.84 3.12
CA GLY A 98 -7.75 12.15 4.46
C GLY A 98 -9.26 12.40 4.52
N ARG A 99 -9.76 12.44 5.75
CA ARG A 99 -11.20 12.41 6.07
C ARG A 99 -12.02 13.49 5.35
N ASP A 100 -13.33 13.25 5.29
CA ASP A 100 -14.39 14.03 4.62
C ASP A 100 -14.53 15.53 5.01
N HIS A 101 -13.66 16.10 5.86
CA HIS A 101 -13.76 17.47 6.35
C HIS A 101 -12.70 18.43 5.78
N TRP A 102 -11.81 17.94 4.91
CA TRP A 102 -10.81 18.79 4.26
C TRP A 102 -11.45 19.65 3.16
N ARG A 103 -10.83 20.81 2.91
CA ARG A 103 -11.27 21.66 1.80
C ARG A 103 -10.77 21.05 0.49
N GLU A 104 -11.52 21.25 -0.58
CA GLU A 104 -11.14 20.78 -1.93
C GLU A 104 -9.70 21.15 -2.31
N ARG A 105 -9.29 22.39 -2.02
CA ARG A 105 -7.91 22.85 -2.27
C ARG A 105 -6.85 22.00 -1.57
N ASP A 106 -7.12 21.53 -0.36
CA ASP A 106 -6.15 20.73 0.41
C ASP A 106 -6.08 19.29 -0.15
N LEU A 107 -7.20 18.76 -0.66
CA LEU A 107 -7.26 17.49 -1.39
C LEU A 107 -6.52 17.60 -2.74
N ASP A 108 -6.73 18.68 -3.50
CA ASP A 108 -6.04 18.94 -4.76
C ASP A 108 -4.53 19.06 -4.56
N ALA A 109 -4.11 19.78 -3.50
CA ALA A 109 -2.70 19.90 -3.14
C ALA A 109 -2.07 18.53 -2.79
N LEU A 110 -2.80 17.67 -2.07
CA LEU A 110 -2.34 16.31 -1.77
C LEU A 110 -2.22 15.46 -3.05
N ALA A 111 -3.20 15.55 -3.95
CA ALA A 111 -3.20 14.82 -5.22
C ALA A 111 -2.06 15.25 -6.15
N GLY A 112 -1.75 16.54 -6.21
CA GLY A 112 -0.59 17.04 -6.96
C GLY A 112 0.73 16.59 -6.34
N TRP A 113 0.84 16.64 -5.01
CA TRP A 113 2.04 16.23 -4.29
C TRP A 113 2.33 14.74 -4.47
N ILE A 114 1.35 13.83 -4.34
CA ILE A 114 1.60 12.38 -4.44
C ILE A 114 2.13 11.96 -5.81
N VAL A 115 1.72 12.64 -6.88
CA VAL A 115 2.24 12.39 -8.24
C VAL A 115 3.70 12.81 -8.34
N ALA A 116 4.07 13.96 -7.78
CA ALA A 116 5.45 14.44 -7.76
C ALA A 116 6.38 13.56 -6.91
N GLU A 117 5.85 12.85 -5.92
CA GLU A 117 6.64 11.95 -5.07
C GLU A 117 7.11 10.68 -5.79
N ARG A 118 6.45 10.26 -6.87
CA ARG A 118 6.80 9.02 -7.59
C ARG A 118 8.24 9.01 -8.09
N GLU A 119 8.66 10.12 -8.69
CA GLU A 119 10.03 10.31 -9.17
C GLU A 119 11.05 10.25 -8.01
N ARG A 120 10.69 10.84 -6.86
CA ARG A 120 11.57 10.89 -5.67
C ARG A 120 11.75 9.52 -5.05
N THR A 121 10.70 8.70 -5.01
CA THR A 121 10.69 7.38 -4.37
C THR A 121 11.07 6.25 -5.31
N GLY A 122 11.25 6.52 -6.60
CA GLY A 122 11.59 5.52 -7.62
C GLY A 122 10.42 4.59 -7.94
N MET A 123 9.19 5.07 -7.80
CA MET A 123 7.95 4.31 -8.04
C MET A 123 7.35 4.58 -9.43
N ASP A 124 8.20 4.90 -10.42
CA ASP A 124 7.82 5.17 -11.81
C ASP A 124 7.83 3.93 -12.71
#